data_AF-A0A921RQM0-F1
#
_entry.id   AF-A0A921RQM0-F1
#
_cell.length_a   1.000
_cell.length_b   1.000
_cell.length_c   1.000
_cell.angle_alpha   90.00
_cell.angle_beta   90.00
_cell.angle_gamma   90.00
#
_symmetry.space_group_name_H-M   'P 1'
#
loop_
_entity.id
_entity.type
_entity.pdbx_description
1 polymer ?
#
loop_
_entity_poly.entity_id
_entity_poly.type
_entity_poly.pdbx_seq_one_letter_code
_entity_poly.pdbx_strand_id
1 'polypeptide(L)'
;MEERRRRRSPCHGGRRRRRRAVEMALGRKVRELRRLVPGAAAMPAERLLLRTADYIVRLRAKVELLRAVSELIAVTNHGGTIIVGGGGHHDGDDDAHTSNLSSS
;
A
#
# COMPACT_ATOMS: atom_id res chain seq x y z
N MET A 1 2.82 63.92 28.12
CA MET A 1 3.07 63.03 26.96
C MET A 1 2.64 61.62 27.37
N GLU A 2 1.38 61.27 27.14
CA GLU A 2 0.82 59.99 27.61
C GLU A 2 0.67 59.04 26.42
N GLU A 3 1.70 58.22 26.25
CA GLU A 3 1.85 57.30 25.13
C GLU A 3 0.86 56.13 25.31
N ARG A 4 -0.31 56.26 24.69
CA ARG A 4 -1.32 55.20 24.55
C ARG A 4 -0.77 54.02 23.75
N ARG A 5 -0.02 53.14 24.42
CA ARG A 5 0.40 51.84 23.88
C ARG A 5 -0.81 50.92 23.78
N ARG A 6 -1.49 50.98 22.62
CA ARG A 6 -2.58 50.08 22.24
C ARG A 6 -2.05 48.64 22.21
N ARG A 7 -2.37 47.88 23.26
CA ARG A 7 -2.14 46.43 23.34
C ARG A 7 -2.97 45.74 22.25
N ARG A 8 -2.37 45.43 21.10
CA ARG A 8 -2.94 44.52 20.11
C ARG A 8 -2.78 43.09 20.63
N SER A 9 -3.86 42.50 21.13
CA SER A 9 -3.90 41.11 21.57
C SER A 9 -3.56 40.15 20.40
N PRO A 10 -2.49 39.33 20.48
CA PRO A 10 -2.04 38.46 19.37
C PRO A 10 -2.94 37.22 19.11
N CYS A 11 -3.97 36.99 19.92
CA CYS A 11 -4.65 35.69 20.00
C CYS A 11 -5.63 35.37 18.85
N HIS A 12 -5.92 36.31 17.95
CA HIS A 12 -6.89 36.09 16.86
C HIS A 12 -6.24 35.74 15.50
N GLY A 13 -4.95 36.02 15.31
CA GLY A 13 -4.23 35.75 14.06
C GLY A 13 -3.92 34.26 13.86
N GLY A 14 -3.56 33.55 14.92
CA GLY A 14 -3.17 32.14 14.86
C GLY A 14 -4.28 31.20 14.39
N ARG A 15 -5.52 31.41 14.89
CA ARG A 15 -6.70 30.60 14.49
C ARG A 15 -7.04 30.78 13.01
N ARG A 16 -7.03 32.03 12.51
CA ARG A 16 -7.28 32.33 11.10
C ARG A 16 -6.20 31.75 10.19
N ARG A 17 -4.92 31.83 10.59
CA ARG A 17 -3.79 31.26 9.84
C ARG A 17 -3.88 29.73 9.78
N ARG A 18 -4.23 29.08 10.89
CA ARG A 18 -4.45 27.61 10.92
C ARG A 18 -5.61 27.19 10.02
N ARG A 19 -6.74 27.89 10.06
CA ARG A 19 -7.90 27.60 9.18
C ARG A 19 -7.52 27.68 7.70
N ARG A 20 -6.81 28.73 7.29
CA ARG A 20 -6.31 28.87 5.91
C ARG A 20 -5.36 27.74 5.51
N ALA A 21 -4.48 27.32 6.41
CA ALA A 21 -3.58 26.19 6.14
C ALA A 21 -4.35 24.89 5.89
N VAL A 22 -5.40 24.63 6.68
CA VAL A 22 -6.28 23.46 6.51
C VAL A 22 -7.04 23.52 5.18
N GLU A 23 -7.62 24.67 4.84
CA GLU A 23 -8.32 24.88 3.56
C GLU A 23 -7.40 24.63 2.35
N MET A 24 -6.16 25.14 2.41
CA MET A 24 -5.15 24.91 1.37
C MET A 24 -4.77 23.44 1.25
N ALA A 25 -4.58 22.73 2.36
CA ALA A 25 -4.27 21.32 2.38
C ALA A 25 -5.44 20.48 1.83
N LEU A 26 -6.66 20.80 2.22
CA LEU A 26 -7.87 20.15 1.72
C LEU A 26 -8.02 20.39 0.20
N GLY A 27 -7.80 21.60 -0.27
CA GLY A 27 -7.83 21.92 -1.71
C GLY A 27 -6.81 21.14 -2.54
N ARG A 28 -5.62 20.86 -1.99
CA ARG A 28 -4.63 19.96 -2.63
C ARG A 28 -5.14 18.51 -2.70
N LYS A 29 -5.68 17.99 -1.59
CA LYS A 29 -6.25 16.63 -1.54
C LYS A 29 -7.42 16.46 -2.51
N VAL A 30 -8.31 17.45 -2.59
CA VAL A 30 -9.45 17.43 -3.53
C VAL A 30 -8.98 17.47 -4.98
N ARG A 31 -7.99 18.31 -5.32
CA ARG A 31 -7.38 18.31 -6.67
C ARG A 31 -6.77 16.96 -7.03
N GLU A 32 -6.06 16.37 -6.08
CA GLU A 32 -5.43 15.07 -6.32
C GLU A 32 -6.47 13.98 -6.53
N LEU A 33 -7.52 13.96 -5.70
CA LEU A 33 -8.62 13.02 -5.85
C LEU A 33 -9.32 13.14 -7.21
N ARG A 34 -9.50 14.37 -7.72
CA ARG A 34 -10.07 14.62 -9.07
C ARG A 34 -9.20 14.07 -10.20
N ARG A 35 -7.88 13.99 -10.02
CA ARG A 35 -6.96 13.39 -11.00
C ARG A 35 -7.02 11.88 -11.01
N LEU A 36 -7.19 11.27 -9.83
CA LEU A 36 -7.23 9.81 -9.68
C LEU A 36 -8.56 9.20 -10.10
N VAL A 37 -9.68 9.94 -9.96
CA VAL A 37 -11.02 9.40 -10.20
C VAL A 37 -11.47 9.68 -11.64
N PRO A 38 -11.76 8.65 -12.45
CA PRO A 38 -12.20 8.83 -13.84
C PRO A 38 -13.49 9.65 -13.94
N GLY A 39 -13.44 10.71 -14.77
CA GLY A 39 -14.55 11.63 -15.03
C GLY A 39 -14.76 12.68 -13.93
N ALA A 40 -13.83 12.85 -12.99
CA ALA A 40 -14.01 13.73 -11.84
C ALA A 40 -13.34 15.11 -11.95
N ALA A 41 -12.63 15.41 -13.05
CA ALA A 41 -11.80 16.61 -13.20
C ALA A 41 -12.53 17.93 -12.87
N ALA A 42 -13.81 18.05 -13.26
CA ALA A 42 -14.64 19.24 -13.00
C ALA A 42 -15.76 19.00 -11.96
N MET A 43 -15.74 17.87 -11.25
CA MET A 43 -16.85 17.47 -10.37
C MET A 43 -16.88 18.29 -9.07
N PRO A 44 -18.06 18.78 -8.62
CA PRO A 44 -18.22 19.39 -7.30
C PRO A 44 -17.76 18.47 -6.17
N ALA A 45 -17.30 19.05 -5.06
CA ALA A 45 -16.71 18.28 -3.97
C ALA A 45 -17.71 17.30 -3.33
N GLU A 46 -19.00 17.65 -3.27
CA GLU A 46 -20.04 16.79 -2.69
C GLU A 46 -20.20 15.50 -3.51
N ARG A 47 -20.18 15.61 -4.85
CA ARG A 47 -20.34 14.46 -5.75
C ARG A 47 -19.04 13.67 -5.94
N LEU A 48 -17.89 14.32 -5.75
CA LEU A 48 -16.58 13.70 -5.90
C LEU A 48 -16.41 12.49 -4.97
N LEU A 49 -16.83 12.61 -3.70
CA LEU A 49 -16.69 11.53 -2.73
C LEU A 49 -17.56 10.32 -3.09
N LEU A 50 -18.80 10.55 -3.52
CA LEU A 50 -19.68 9.46 -3.97
C LEU A 50 -19.09 8.74 -5.20
N ARG A 51 -18.64 9.51 -6.20
CA ARG A 51 -17.99 8.94 -7.39
C ARG A 51 -16.72 8.16 -7.05
N THR A 52 -15.98 8.62 -6.04
CA THR A 52 -14.79 7.95 -5.52
C THR A 52 -15.16 6.60 -4.91
N ALA A 53 -16.21 6.55 -4.08
CA ALA A 53 -16.68 5.31 -3.47
C ALA A 53 -17.03 4.27 -4.54
N ASP A 54 -17.81 4.65 -5.56
CA ASP A 54 -18.14 3.78 -6.67
C ASP A 54 -16.90 3.28 -7.42
N TYR A 55 -15.90 4.15 -7.59
CA TYR A 55 -14.67 3.79 -8.30
C TYR A 55 -13.81 2.81 -7.51
N ILE A 56 -13.72 2.98 -6.18
CA ILE A 56 -13.04 2.03 -5.30
C ILE A 56 -13.69 0.65 -5.39
N VAL A 57 -15.02 0.58 -5.34
CA VAL A 57 -15.76 -0.70 -5.47
C VAL A 57 -15.46 -1.36 -6.81
N ARG A 58 -15.53 -0.61 -7.92
CA ARG A 58 -15.18 -1.15 -9.24
C ARG A 58 -13.74 -1.64 -9.34
N LEU A 59 -12.78 -0.93 -8.74
CA LEU A 59 -11.38 -1.36 -8.74
C LEU A 59 -11.18 -2.65 -7.95
N ARG A 60 -11.81 -2.77 -6.78
CA ARG A 60 -11.76 -4.01 -5.96
C ARG A 60 -12.28 -5.21 -6.74
N ALA A 61 -13.46 -5.08 -7.34
CA ALA A 61 -14.05 -6.14 -8.16
C ALA A 61 -13.16 -6.53 -9.34
N LYS A 62 -12.51 -5.57 -10.02
CA LYS A 62 -11.55 -5.86 -11.09
C LYS A 62 -10.33 -6.63 -10.60
N VAL A 63 -9.77 -6.26 -9.45
CA VAL A 63 -8.61 -6.95 -8.86
C VAL A 63 -8.99 -8.37 -8.43
N GLU A 64 -10.16 -8.55 -7.81
CA GLU A 64 -10.67 -9.87 -7.43
C GLU A 64 -10.86 -10.78 -8.66
N LEU A 65 -11.47 -10.27 -9.73
CA LEU A 65 -11.60 -10.99 -10.99
C LEU A 65 -10.23 -11.39 -11.57
N LEU A 66 -9.29 -10.45 -11.65
CA LEU A 66 -7.95 -10.71 -12.18
C LEU A 66 -7.19 -11.75 -11.36
N ARG A 67 -7.36 -11.75 -10.02
CA ARG A 67 -6.80 -12.78 -9.15
C ARG A 67 -7.41 -14.15 -9.42
N ALA A 68 -8.74 -14.25 -9.52
CA ALA A 68 -9.41 -15.50 -9.83
C ALA A 68 -8.97 -16.07 -11.19
N VAL A 69 -8.82 -15.21 -12.21
CA VAL A 69 -8.31 -15.62 -13.53
C VAL A 69 -6.85 -16.09 -13.42
N SER A 70 -6.02 -15.38 -12.65
CA SER A 70 -4.62 -15.77 -12.44
C SER A 70 -4.51 -17.12 -11.73
N GLU A 71 -5.35 -17.38 -10.74
CA GLU A 71 -5.42 -18.67 -10.03
C GLU A 71 -5.87 -19.79 -10.96
N LEU A 72 -6.88 -19.55 -11.80
CA LEU A 72 -7.33 -20.52 -12.79
C LEU A 72 -6.21 -20.89 -13.76
N ILE A 73 -5.52 -19.90 -14.32
CA ILE A 73 -4.39 -20.11 -15.24
C ILE A 73 -3.27 -20.87 -14.53
N ALA A 74 -2.96 -20.50 -13.29
CA ALA A 74 -1.97 -21.18 -12.47
C ALA A 74 -2.34 -22.67 -12.33
N VAL A 75 -3.54 -22.99 -11.84
CA VAL A 75 -4.04 -24.36 -11.70
C VAL A 75 -3.95 -25.16 -13.00
N THR A 76 -4.38 -24.58 -14.13
CA THR A 76 -4.31 -25.27 -15.44
C THR A 76 -2.88 -25.52 -15.90
N ASN A 77 -1.94 -24.64 -15.55
CA ASN A 77 -0.52 -24.79 -15.87
C ASN A 77 0.21 -25.73 -14.90
N HIS A 78 -0.37 -26.05 -13.74
CA HIS A 78 0.15 -27.02 -12.78
C HIS A 78 -0.28 -28.47 -13.07
N GLY A 79 -1.20 -28.68 -14.03
CA GLY A 79 -1.65 -30.00 -14.47
C GLY A 79 -0.66 -30.76 -15.38
N GLY A 80 0.52 -30.19 -15.64
CA GLY A 80 1.54 -30.76 -16.52
C GLY A 80 2.68 -31.50 -15.82
N THR A 81 2.66 -31.66 -14.48
CA THR A 81 3.68 -32.46 -13.80
C THR A 81 3.33 -33.94 -13.91
N ILE A 82 3.63 -34.52 -15.07
CA ILE A 82 3.94 -35.94 -15.18
C ILE A 82 5.14 -36.16 -14.25
N ILE A 83 4.89 -36.69 -13.05
CA ILE A 83 5.96 -37.16 -12.16
C ILE A 83 6.58 -38.40 -12.82
N VAL A 84 7.55 -38.16 -13.69
CA VAL A 84 8.56 -39.11 -14.15
C VAL A 84 9.90 -38.55 -13.68
N GLY A 85 10.63 -39.37 -12.92
CA GLY A 85 11.99 -39.11 -12.42
C GLY A 85 11.98 -38.54 -11.00
N GLY A 86 12.46 -39.21 -9.96
CA GLY A 86 13.60 -40.13 -9.89
C GLY A 86 14.81 -39.35 -9.38
N GLY A 87 15.40 -39.75 -8.24
CA GLY A 87 16.71 -39.24 -7.84
C GLY A 87 16.99 -39.18 -6.34
N GLY A 88 17.48 -40.31 -5.79
CA GLY A 88 18.62 -40.35 -4.87
C GLY A 88 18.42 -39.82 -3.45
N HIS A 89 17.98 -40.70 -2.54
CA HIS A 89 18.33 -40.57 -1.12
C HIS A 89 19.77 -41.10 -0.95
N HIS A 90 20.69 -40.23 -0.55
CA HIS A 90 22.08 -40.55 -0.27
C HIS A 90 22.15 -40.88 1.22
N ASP A 91 22.09 -42.16 1.57
CA ASP A 91 22.37 -42.63 2.93
C ASP A 91 23.88 -42.43 3.19
N GLY A 92 24.18 -41.60 4.20
CA GLY A 92 25.53 -41.37 4.68
C GLY A 92 25.88 -42.43 5.70
N ASP A 93 26.81 -43.31 5.35
CA ASP A 93 27.46 -44.22 6.29
C ASP A 93 28.50 -43.41 7.11
N ASP A 94 28.12 -43.07 8.34
CA ASP A 94 29.03 -42.61 9.39
C ASP A 94 29.80 -43.80 9.97
N ASP A 95 30.89 -44.21 9.31
CA ASP A 95 31.84 -45.15 9.91
C ASP A 95 32.87 -44.42 10.78
N ALA A 96 32.48 -44.24 12.03
CA ALA A 96 33.40 -44.00 13.13
C ALA A 96 34.15 -45.29 13.45
N HIS A 97 35.43 -45.39 13.08
CA HIS A 97 36.35 -46.28 13.77
C HIS A 97 37.61 -45.57 14.25
N THR A 98 37.73 -45.66 15.57
CA THR A 98 38.82 -45.26 16.42
C THR A 98 40.07 -46.06 16.08
N SER A 99 41.25 -45.45 16.20
CA SER A 99 42.35 -46.06 16.94
C SER A 99 43.49 -45.06 17.12
N ASN A 100 43.63 -44.61 18.37
CA ASN A 100 44.87 -44.28 19.03
C ASN A 100 46.04 -45.18 18.57
N LEU A 101 47.25 -44.62 18.54
CA LEU A 101 48.55 -45.20 18.96
C LEU A 101 49.61 -44.09 18.73
N SER A 102 49.94 -43.28 19.74
CA SER A 102 51.12 -43.42 20.64
C SER A 102 52.50 -43.55 19.99
N SER A 103 53.40 -42.66 20.48
CA SER A 103 54.87 -42.81 20.60
C SER A 103 55.67 -42.69 19.29
N SER A 104 56.79 -41.97 19.19
CA SER A 104 57.72 -41.33 20.13
C SER A 104 58.53 -40.26 19.38
#